data_AF-A0A0F9DET7-F1
#
_entry.id   AF-A0A0F9DET7-F1
#
_cell.length_a   1.000
_cell.length_b   1.000
_cell.length_c   1.000
_cell.angle_alpha   90.00
_cell.angle_beta   90.00
_cell.angle_gamma   90.00
#
_symmetry.space_group_name_H-M   'P 1'
#
loop_
_entity.id
_entity.type
_entity.pdbx_description
1 polymer ?
#
loop_
_entity_poly.entity_id
_entity_poly.type
_entity_poly.pdbx_seq_one_letter_code
_entity_poly.pdbx_strand_id
1 'polypeptide(L)'
;MTEQITSAVVAWLSEPFSAMVVVELTNEWGGSTRFDVVSLQPNKHCVRIVEVKVSRPDFLRGIREHQLERYQGYCNQLFVAAPTGLINKTELPAPVGLLQIGKSGKACIAKQAASEELDAAQYKLMLERMMQKLVVEGSRWSQETSWKQQREVYARRQDFRDWLRAHENGGKLPWRRPRTAREGREA
;
A
#
# COMPACT_ATOMS: atom_id res chain seq x y z
N MET A 1 -4.27 -10.23 -8.42
CA MET A 1 -3.46 -9.63 -9.51
C MET A 1 -3.18 -8.17 -9.25
N THR A 2 -4.17 -7.33 -8.92
CA THR A 2 -3.97 -5.91 -8.55
C THR A 2 -2.93 -5.74 -7.44
N GLU A 3 -3.09 -6.46 -6.32
CA GLU A 3 -2.18 -6.39 -5.16
C GLU A 3 -0.71 -6.74 -5.50
N GLN A 4 -0.50 -7.68 -6.43
CA GLN A 4 0.83 -8.06 -6.89
C GLN A 4 1.48 -6.94 -7.71
N ILE A 5 0.71 -6.27 -8.58
CA ILE A 5 1.19 -5.13 -9.34
C ILE A 5 1.48 -3.95 -8.40
N THR A 6 0.57 -3.66 -7.47
CA THR A 6 0.77 -2.62 -6.46
C THR A 6 2.03 -2.88 -5.64
N SER A 7 2.23 -4.10 -5.15
CA SER A 7 3.45 -4.49 -4.41
C SER A 7 4.71 -4.30 -5.25
N ALA A 8 4.68 -4.67 -6.54
CA ALA A 8 5.80 -4.48 -7.46
C ALA A 8 6.15 -2.99 -7.65
N VAL A 9 5.12 -2.14 -7.77
CA VAL A 9 5.26 -0.69 -7.90
C VAL A 9 5.82 -0.08 -6.62
N VAL A 10 5.31 -0.47 -5.44
CA VAL A 10 5.82 0.00 -4.15
C VAL A 10 7.29 -0.36 -3.99
N ALA A 11 7.68 -1.59 -4.32
CA ALA A 11 9.07 -2.03 -4.29
C ALA A 11 9.96 -1.20 -5.23
N TRP A 12 9.48 -0.92 -6.46
CA TRP A 12 10.21 -0.08 -7.42
C TRP A 12 10.37 1.36 -6.95
N LEU A 13 9.33 1.96 -6.37
CA LEU A 13 9.35 3.34 -5.87
C LEU A 13 10.21 3.50 -4.61
N SER A 14 10.32 2.45 -3.82
CA SER A 14 11.09 2.45 -2.57
C SER A 14 12.60 2.38 -2.78
N GLU A 15 13.08 2.16 -4.01
CA GLU A 15 14.50 2.03 -4.34
C GLU A 15 15.05 3.30 -5.02
N PRO A 16 16.10 3.95 -4.47
CA PRO A 16 16.67 3.74 -3.13
C PRO A 16 15.72 4.27 -2.03
N PHE A 17 15.83 3.75 -0.79
CA PHE A 17 15.03 4.02 0.42
C PHE A 17 14.95 5.50 0.87
N SER A 18 14.58 6.37 -0.05
CA SER A 18 14.59 7.83 0.03
C SER A 18 13.22 8.40 -0.32
N ALA A 19 12.27 7.54 -0.68
CA ALA A 19 10.90 7.89 -0.99
C ALA A 19 9.98 7.38 0.12
N MET A 20 9.06 8.23 0.56
CA MET A 20 7.84 7.77 1.23
C MET A 20 6.89 7.26 0.15
N VAL A 21 6.25 6.12 0.38
CA VAL A 21 5.30 5.53 -0.56
C VAL A 21 4.01 5.23 0.18
N VAL A 22 2.88 5.62 -0.42
CA VAL A 22 1.54 5.33 0.10
C VAL A 22 0.68 4.74 -1.01
N VAL A 23 -0.25 3.86 -0.64
CA VAL A 23 -1.19 3.19 -1.55
C VAL A 23 -2.60 3.71 -1.25
N GLU A 24 -3.38 4.04 -2.26
CA GLU A 24 -4.74 4.61 -2.14
C GLU A 24 -4.76 5.96 -1.40
N LEU A 25 -4.14 6.99 -1.99
CA LEU A 25 -4.15 8.35 -1.46
C LEU A 25 -5.30 9.16 -2.05
N THR A 26 -6.03 9.91 -1.24
CA THR A 26 -7.03 10.88 -1.69
C THR A 26 -6.53 12.31 -1.56
N ASN A 27 -6.89 13.17 -2.51
CA ASN A 27 -6.48 14.59 -2.49
C ASN A 27 -7.30 15.46 -1.52
N GLU A 28 -8.53 15.05 -1.17
CA GLU A 28 -9.48 15.82 -0.36
C GLU A 28 -10.16 14.98 0.74
N TRP A 29 -10.71 15.66 1.75
CA TRP A 29 -11.62 15.07 2.74
C TRP A 29 -12.99 14.81 2.08
N GLY A 30 -13.36 13.55 1.88
CA GLY A 30 -14.61 13.17 1.19
C GLY A 30 -14.44 12.71 -0.25
N GLY A 31 -13.22 12.86 -0.82
CA GLY A 31 -12.73 12.14 -2.00
C GLY A 31 -13.36 12.50 -3.35
N SER A 32 -12.78 13.46 -4.07
CA SER A 32 -13.03 13.64 -5.51
C SER A 32 -12.05 12.85 -6.37
N THR A 33 -10.78 12.74 -5.95
CA THR A 33 -9.72 12.02 -6.68
C THR A 33 -8.95 11.06 -5.77
N ARG A 34 -8.78 9.82 -6.22
CA ARG A 34 -8.00 8.76 -5.55
C ARG A 34 -6.87 8.30 -6.46
N PHE A 35 -5.65 8.30 -5.92
CA PHE A 35 -4.44 7.82 -6.57
C PHE A 35 -4.09 6.42 -6.06
N ASP A 36 -3.77 5.49 -6.96
CA ASP A 36 -3.47 4.11 -6.57
C ASP A 36 -2.16 3.99 -5.79
N VAL A 37 -1.06 4.54 -6.29
CA VAL A 37 0.23 4.59 -5.57
C VAL A 37 0.87 5.96 -5.74
N VAL A 38 1.32 6.54 -4.63
CA VAL A 38 2.01 7.84 -4.62
C VAL A 38 3.33 7.69 -3.91
N SER A 39 4.39 8.21 -4.51
CA SER A 39 5.69 8.39 -3.84
C SER A 39 6.08 9.84 -3.74
N LEU A 40 6.74 10.20 -2.65
CA LEU A 40 7.35 11.52 -2.47
C LEU A 40 8.79 11.34 -2.01
N GLN A 41 9.71 11.98 -2.74
CA GLN A 41 11.13 12.07 -2.42
C GLN A 41 11.43 13.48 -1.88
N PRO A 42 11.56 13.66 -0.55
CA PRO A 42 11.72 14.98 0.05
C PRO A 42 12.98 15.70 -0.44
N ASN A 43 14.09 14.98 -0.55
CA ASN A 43 15.39 15.50 -0.98
C ASN A 43 15.41 15.99 -2.44
N LYS A 44 14.50 15.53 -3.28
CA LYS A 44 14.40 15.88 -4.71
C LYS A 44 13.19 16.74 -5.02
N HIS A 45 12.37 17.08 -4.03
CA HIS A 45 11.07 17.72 -4.22
C HIS A 45 10.23 17.04 -5.33
N CYS A 46 10.29 15.71 -5.38
CA CYS A 46 9.72 14.94 -6.48
C CYS A 46 8.55 14.09 -5.99
N VAL A 47 7.37 14.31 -6.57
CA VAL A 47 6.18 13.49 -6.40
C VAL A 47 5.98 12.64 -7.64
N ARG A 48 5.78 11.33 -7.45
CA ARG A 48 5.38 10.40 -8.51
C ARG A 48 4.02 9.82 -8.18
N ILE A 49 3.17 9.72 -9.20
CA ILE A 49 1.90 9.01 -9.12
C ILE A 49 1.97 7.83 -10.09
N VAL A 50 1.49 6.68 -9.64
CA VAL A 50 1.37 5.47 -10.45
C VAL A 50 -0.07 4.97 -10.39
N GLU A 51 -0.75 4.95 -11.55
CA GLU A 51 -2.08 4.36 -11.72
C GLU A 51 -1.94 2.89 -12.11
N VAL A 52 -2.63 1.98 -11.41
CA VAL A 52 -2.53 0.53 -11.61
C VAL A 52 -3.68 0.05 -12.49
N LYS A 53 -3.36 -0.56 -13.64
CA LYS A 53 -4.33 -1.13 -14.57
C LYS A 53 -4.14 -2.63 -14.74
N VAL A 54 -5.15 -3.39 -14.33
CA VAL A 54 -5.18 -4.87 -14.47
C VAL A 54 -5.98 -5.36 -15.66
N SER A 55 -6.80 -4.49 -16.26
CA SER A 55 -7.66 -4.86 -17.38
C SER A 55 -7.63 -3.81 -18.48
N ARG A 56 -7.73 -4.29 -19.72
CA ARG A 56 -7.76 -3.47 -20.92
C ARG A 56 -8.99 -2.53 -20.96
N PRO A 57 -10.21 -2.99 -20.62
CA PRO A 57 -11.37 -2.10 -20.61
C PRO A 57 -11.27 -0.97 -19.58
N ASP A 58 -10.70 -1.24 -18.40
CA ASP A 58 -10.50 -0.22 -17.37
C ASP A 58 -9.51 0.86 -17.82
N PHE A 59 -8.40 0.45 -18.45
CA PHE A 59 -7.46 1.39 -19.05
C PHE A 59 -8.13 2.29 -20.10
N LEU A 60 -8.86 1.69 -21.05
CA LEU A 60 -9.51 2.45 -22.13
C LEU A 60 -10.58 3.41 -21.60
N ARG A 61 -11.29 3.03 -20.54
CA ARG A 61 -12.23 3.93 -19.87
C ARG A 61 -11.50 5.12 -19.23
N GLY A 62 -10.42 4.89 -18.49
CA GLY A 62 -9.63 5.95 -17.86
C GLY A 62 -9.07 6.96 -18.87
N ILE A 63 -8.64 6.49 -20.05
CA ILE A 63 -8.21 7.38 -21.16
C ILE A 63 -9.38 8.24 -21.64
N ARG A 64 -10.55 7.66 -21.91
CA ARG A 64 -11.74 8.41 -22.36
C ARG A 64 -12.23 9.44 -21.33
N GLU A 65 -12.04 9.16 -20.05
CA GLU A 65 -12.45 10.03 -18.94
C GLU A 65 -11.35 11.02 -18.52
N HIS A 66 -10.29 11.17 -19.33
CA HIS A 66 -9.18 12.08 -19.06
C HIS A 66 -8.59 11.92 -17.64
N GLN A 67 -8.59 10.69 -17.12
CA GLN A 67 -8.16 10.39 -15.75
C GLN A 67 -6.70 10.77 -15.53
N LEU A 68 -5.84 10.45 -16.49
CA LEU A 68 -4.40 10.73 -16.40
C LEU A 68 -4.08 12.23 -16.46
N GLU A 69 -4.83 12.99 -17.26
CA GLU A 69 -4.66 14.46 -17.36
C GLU A 69 -4.99 15.13 -16.01
N ARG A 70 -6.03 14.67 -15.33
CA ARG A 70 -6.39 15.15 -13.98
C ARG A 70 -5.27 14.94 -12.96
N TYR A 71 -4.41 13.94 -13.15
CA TYR A 71 -3.33 13.63 -12.19
C TYR A 71 -2.06 14.43 -12.44
N GLN A 72 -1.87 14.99 -13.65
CA GLN A 72 -0.65 15.71 -14.01
C GLN A 72 -0.40 16.92 -13.10
N GLY A 73 -1.45 17.62 -12.66
CA GLY A 73 -1.33 18.75 -11.72
C GLY A 73 -0.88 18.39 -10.30
N TYR A 74 -0.75 17.10 -9.98
CA TYR A 74 -0.43 16.60 -8.63
C TYR A 74 0.92 15.87 -8.56
N CYS A 75 1.67 15.77 -9.64
CA CYS A 75 2.94 15.05 -9.65
C CYS A 75 3.95 15.63 -10.64
N ASN A 76 5.22 15.36 -10.38
CA ASN A 76 6.29 15.62 -11.34
C ASN A 76 6.34 14.53 -12.41
N GLN A 77 6.04 13.28 -12.03
CA GLN A 77 6.08 12.14 -12.94
C GLN A 77 4.86 11.26 -12.77
N LEU A 78 4.17 11.01 -13.87
CA LEU A 78 2.99 10.14 -13.91
C LEU A 78 3.30 8.86 -14.66
N PHE A 79 3.01 7.72 -14.04
CA PHE A 79 3.14 6.40 -14.66
C PHE A 79 1.81 5.65 -14.66
N VAL A 80 1.64 4.77 -15.64
CA VAL A 80 0.68 3.68 -15.59
C VAL A 80 1.44 2.38 -15.35
N ALA A 81 0.98 1.55 -14.42
CA ALA A 81 1.53 0.23 -14.14
C ALA A 81 0.55 -0.86 -14.60
N ALA A 82 1.04 -1.81 -15.41
CA ALA A 82 0.22 -2.88 -15.95
C ALA A 82 1.01 -4.17 -16.18
N PRO A 83 0.35 -5.34 -16.28
CA PRO A 83 1.01 -6.56 -16.74
C PRO A 83 1.65 -6.35 -18.11
N THR A 84 2.80 -7.01 -18.34
CA THR A 84 3.47 -6.98 -19.64
C THR A 84 2.49 -7.35 -20.77
N GLY A 85 2.43 -6.50 -21.80
CA GLY A 85 1.58 -6.69 -22.97
C GLY A 85 0.14 -6.18 -22.85
N LEU A 86 -0.32 -5.71 -21.68
CA LEU A 86 -1.69 -5.19 -21.53
C LEU A 86 -1.89 -3.83 -22.22
N ILE A 87 -0.88 -2.96 -22.16
CA ILE A 87 -0.92 -1.58 -22.69
C ILE A 87 0.27 -1.39 -23.62
N ASN A 88 0.03 -0.84 -24.81
CA ASN A 88 1.08 -0.42 -25.71
C ASN A 88 1.51 1.02 -25.37
N LYS A 89 2.82 1.27 -25.31
CA LYS A 89 3.40 2.58 -24.97
C LYS A 89 2.93 3.74 -25.87
N THR A 90 2.49 3.44 -27.09
CA THR A 90 1.97 4.41 -28.06
C THR A 90 0.57 4.92 -27.74
N GLU A 91 -0.15 4.23 -26.85
CA GLU A 91 -1.51 4.60 -26.43
C GLU A 91 -1.53 5.57 -25.26
N LEU A 92 -0.39 5.72 -24.58
CA LEU A 92 -0.25 6.64 -23.47
C LEU A 92 0.09 8.04 -23.98
N PRO A 93 -0.52 9.10 -23.41
CA PRO A 93 -0.12 10.47 -23.69
C PRO A 93 1.39 10.66 -23.56
N ALA A 94 1.97 11.56 -24.36
CA ALA A 94 3.42 11.80 -24.40
C ALA A 94 4.10 11.89 -23.01
N PRO A 95 3.58 12.67 -22.03
CA PRO A 95 4.25 12.82 -20.73
C PRO A 95 4.14 11.59 -19.82
N VAL A 96 3.23 10.66 -20.10
CA VAL A 96 2.93 9.54 -19.20
C VAL A 96 3.85 8.35 -19.46
N GLY A 97 4.51 7.87 -18.40
CA GLY A 97 5.35 6.67 -18.41
C GLY A 97 4.56 5.37 -18.28
N LEU A 98 5.22 4.26 -18.58
CA LEU A 98 4.68 2.90 -18.48
C LEU A 98 5.62 2.02 -17.67
N LEU A 99 5.09 1.43 -16.60
CA LEU A 99 5.71 0.33 -15.87
C LEU A 99 5.05 -0.98 -16.31
N GLN A 100 5.86 -1.94 -16.77
CA GLN A 100 5.42 -3.29 -17.07
C GLN A 100 5.83 -4.23 -15.95
N ILE A 101 4.86 -5.01 -15.47
CA ILE A 101 5.06 -6.01 -14.42
C ILE A 101 5.05 -7.38 -15.09
N GLY A 102 6.23 -8.00 -15.11
CA GLY A 102 6.41 -9.35 -15.64
C GLY A 102 5.91 -10.42 -14.67
N LYS A 103 5.94 -11.69 -15.10
CA LYS A 103 5.55 -12.85 -14.26
C LYS A 103 6.37 -12.98 -12.97
N SER A 104 7.59 -12.43 -12.95
CA SER A 104 8.45 -12.41 -11.76
C SER A 104 7.99 -11.43 -10.67
N GLY A 105 6.99 -10.58 -10.95
CA GLY A 105 6.55 -9.54 -10.02
C GLY A 105 7.49 -8.34 -9.95
N LYS A 106 8.50 -8.25 -10.83
CA LYS A 106 9.37 -7.08 -10.93
C LYS A 106 8.77 -6.05 -11.89
N ALA A 107 8.72 -4.79 -11.46
CA ALA A 107 8.36 -3.66 -12.32
C ALA A 107 9.57 -3.20 -13.14
N CYS A 108 9.35 -2.97 -14.44
CA CYS A 108 10.34 -2.46 -15.38
C CYS A 108 9.77 -1.27 -16.14
N ILE A 109 10.60 -0.25 -16.40
CA ILE A 109 10.18 0.91 -17.20
C ILE A 109 10.14 0.50 -18.68
N ALA A 110 8.96 0.54 -19.28
CA ALA A 110 8.75 0.33 -20.71
C ALA A 110 8.61 1.65 -21.50
N LYS A 111 8.22 2.73 -20.81
CA LYS A 111 8.23 4.11 -21.30
C LYS A 111 8.57 5.03 -20.14
N GLN A 112 9.57 5.88 -20.31
CA GLN A 112 9.94 6.87 -19.30
C GLN A 112 8.87 7.97 -19.26
N ALA A 113 8.46 8.37 -18.05
CA ALA A 113 7.61 9.55 -17.88
C ALA A 113 8.42 10.83 -18.10
N ALA A 114 7.80 11.84 -18.69
CA ALA A 114 8.33 13.19 -18.64
C ALA A 114 8.36 13.68 -17.19
N SER A 115 9.26 14.62 -16.91
CA SER A 115 9.32 15.28 -15.60
C SER A 115 8.79 16.69 -15.77
N GLU A 116 7.64 16.95 -15.16
CA GLU A 116 7.02 18.27 -15.13
C GLU A 116 7.35 18.98 -13.81
N GLU A 117 7.33 20.31 -13.84
CA GLU A 117 7.39 21.11 -12.62
C GLU A 117 6.08 20.99 -11.85
N LEU A 118 6.19 20.85 -10.53
CA LEU A 118 5.05 20.83 -9.63
C LEU A 118 5.05 22.13 -8.83
N ASP A 119 3.92 22.84 -8.88
CA ASP A 119 3.73 24.05 -8.09
C ASP A 119 3.97 23.79 -6.59
N ALA A 120 4.53 24.78 -5.89
CA ALA A 120 4.89 24.65 -4.49
C ALA A 120 3.69 24.39 -3.58
N ALA A 121 2.51 24.97 -3.88
CA ALA A 121 1.30 24.72 -3.12
C ALA A 121 0.79 23.30 -3.36
N GLN A 122 0.89 22.79 -4.59
CA GLN A 122 0.55 21.39 -4.90
C GLN A 122 1.50 20.40 -4.24
N TYR A 123 2.81 20.66 -4.28
CA TYR A 123 3.79 19.83 -3.56
C TYR A 123 3.48 19.75 -2.07
N LYS A 124 3.20 20.91 -1.44
CA LYS A 124 2.82 20.99 -0.03
C LYS A 124 1.55 20.20 0.27
N LEU A 125 0.52 20.33 -0.57
CA LEU A 125 -0.72 19.58 -0.43
C LEU A 125 -0.45 18.06 -0.46
N MET A 126 0.31 17.58 -1.44
CA MET A 126 0.64 16.15 -1.55
C MET A 126 1.42 15.65 -0.34
N LEU A 127 2.39 16.43 0.16
CA LEU A 127 3.13 16.12 1.38
C LEU A 127 2.19 16.01 2.59
N GLU A 128 1.32 17.00 2.81
CA GLU A 128 0.36 16.99 3.90
C GLU A 128 -0.55 15.77 3.86
N ARG A 129 -1.08 15.42 2.67
CA ARG A 129 -1.97 14.25 2.50
C ARG A 129 -1.25 12.95 2.78
N MET A 130 -0.02 12.79 2.29
CA MET A 130 0.79 11.61 2.57
C MET A 130 1.09 11.47 4.06
N MET A 131 1.50 12.55 4.72
CA MET A 131 1.79 12.53 6.16
C MET A 131 0.55 12.20 6.97
N GLN A 132 -0.61 12.79 6.65
CA GLN A 132 -1.88 12.48 7.31
C GLN A 132 -2.23 11.00 7.19
N LYS A 133 -2.12 10.43 5.98
CA LYS A 133 -2.41 9.02 5.73
C LYS A 133 -1.49 8.10 6.54
N LEU A 134 -0.17 8.35 6.51
CA LEU A 134 0.81 7.57 7.27
C LEU A 134 0.57 7.64 8.79
N VAL A 135 0.26 8.82 9.32
CA VAL A 135 -0.03 8.99 10.76
C VAL A 135 -1.31 8.26 11.16
N VAL A 136 -2.37 8.35 10.35
CA VAL A 136 -3.65 7.66 10.62
C VAL A 136 -3.48 6.14 10.54
N GLU A 137 -2.80 5.63 9.51
CA GLU A 137 -2.52 4.21 9.35
C GLU A 137 -1.63 3.68 10.49
N GLY A 138 -0.59 4.42 10.88
CA GLY A 138 0.25 4.09 12.03
C GLY A 138 -0.52 4.05 13.35
N SER A 139 -1.45 4.99 13.55
CA SER A 139 -2.31 5.04 14.75
C SER A 139 -3.26 3.84 14.82
N ARG A 140 -3.85 3.44 13.68
CA ARG A 140 -4.69 2.23 13.59
C ARG A 140 -3.90 0.97 13.91
N TRP A 141 -2.69 0.85 13.38
CA TRP A 141 -1.82 -0.29 13.65
C TRP A 141 -1.44 -0.40 15.13
N SER A 142 -1.15 0.73 15.78
CA SER A 142 -0.90 0.78 17.23
C SER A 142 -2.11 0.27 18.04
N GLN A 143 -3.32 0.72 17.69
CA GLN A 143 -4.55 0.27 18.34
C GLN A 143 -4.83 -1.22 18.11
N GLU A 144 -4.72 -1.71 16.87
CA GLU A 144 -4.92 -3.14 16.57
C GLU A 144 -3.93 -4.05 17.30
N THR A 145 -2.67 -3.63 17.40
CA THR A 145 -1.63 -4.37 18.12
C THR A 145 -1.95 -4.41 19.62
N SER A 146 -2.40 -3.28 20.17
CA SER A 146 -2.89 -3.20 21.55
C SER A 146 -4.10 -4.11 21.80
N TRP A 147 -5.07 -4.12 20.89
CA TRP A 147 -6.26 -4.98 20.98
C TRP A 147 -5.91 -6.47 20.87
N LYS A 148 -4.99 -6.86 19.99
CA LYS A 148 -4.52 -8.24 19.88
C LYS A 148 -3.81 -8.70 21.16
N GLN A 149 -2.92 -7.87 21.72
CA GLN A 149 -2.24 -8.14 22.98
C GLN A 149 -3.23 -8.24 24.15
N GLN A 150 -4.19 -7.31 24.24
CA GLN A 150 -5.23 -7.36 25.26
C GLN A 150 -6.11 -8.61 25.12
N ARG A 151 -6.55 -8.96 23.91
CA ARG A 151 -7.34 -10.19 23.67
C ARG A 151 -6.59 -11.45 24.08
N GLU A 152 -5.29 -11.51 23.85
CA GLU A 152 -4.46 -12.62 24.28
C GLU A 152 -4.32 -12.70 25.81
N VAL A 153 -4.21 -11.54 26.48
CA VAL A 153 -4.24 -11.46 27.95
C VAL A 153 -5.60 -11.87 28.50
N TYR A 154 -6.70 -11.42 27.90
CA TYR A 154 -8.05 -11.79 28.30
C TYR A 154 -8.33 -13.28 28.06
N ALA A 155 -7.93 -13.84 26.92
CA ALA A 155 -8.04 -15.27 26.64
C ALA A 155 -7.27 -16.09 27.70
N ARG A 156 -6.01 -15.72 28.00
CA ARG A 156 -5.24 -16.36 29.08
C ARG A 156 -5.89 -16.25 30.45
N ARG A 157 -6.52 -15.11 30.77
CA ARG A 157 -7.26 -14.93 32.03
C ARG A 157 -8.54 -15.75 32.09
N GLN A 158 -9.24 -15.89 30.97
CA GLN A 158 -10.44 -16.72 30.85
C GLN A 158 -10.07 -18.20 31.06
N ASP A 159 -9.04 -18.67 30.34
CA ASP A 159 -8.50 -20.03 30.46
C ASP A 159 -8.09 -20.35 31.92
N PHE A 160 -7.46 -19.39 32.60
CA PHE A 160 -7.07 -19.55 34.00
C PHE A 160 -8.28 -19.59 34.96
N ARG A 161 -9.32 -18.78 34.72
CA ARG A 161 -10.56 -18.83 35.51
C ARG A 161 -11.31 -20.14 35.31
N ASP A 162 -11.37 -20.62 34.07
CA ASP A 162 -12.04 -21.88 33.75
C ASP A 162 -11.26 -23.07 34.34
N TRP A 163 -9.91 -23.00 34.37
CA TRP A 163 -9.05 -23.94 35.09
C TRP A 163 -9.32 -23.95 36.61
N LEU A 164 -9.45 -22.77 37.25
CA LEU A 164 -9.76 -22.66 38.68
C LEU A 164 -11.12 -23.28 39.02
N ARG A 165 -12.17 -22.98 38.24
CA ARG A 165 -13.52 -23.54 38.44
C ARG A 165 -13.56 -25.06 38.27
N ALA A 166 -12.74 -25.61 37.36
CA ALA A 166 -12.64 -27.05 37.19
C ALA A 166 -11.97 -27.74 38.40
N HIS A 167 -11.03 -27.05 39.07
CA HIS A 167 -10.36 -27.57 40.26
C HIS A 167 -11.21 -27.46 41.53
N GLU A 168 -12.02 -26.41 41.67
CA GLU A 168 -12.93 -26.24 42.80
C GLU A 168 -14.06 -27.29 42.84
N ASN A 169 -14.45 -27.84 41.68
CA ASN A 169 -15.53 -28.83 41.56
C ASN A 169 -15.05 -30.29 41.56
N GLY A 170 -13.79 -30.57 41.93
CA GLY A 170 -13.28 -31.94 42.09
C GLY A 170 -13.17 -32.77 40.79
N GLY A 171 -13.25 -32.14 39.62
CA GLY A 171 -13.19 -32.83 38.33
C GLY A 171 -11.76 -33.19 37.91
N LYS A 172 -11.49 -34.48 37.69
CA LYS A 172 -10.28 -34.91 36.97
C LYS A 172 -10.43 -34.57 35.48
N LEU A 173 -9.61 -33.68 34.96
CA LEU A 173 -9.45 -33.45 33.52
C LEU A 173 -8.10 -33.98 33.01
N PRO A 174 -8.02 -34.43 31.75
CA PRO A 174 -6.81 -35.00 31.18
C PRO A 174 -5.77 -33.91 30.97
N TRP A 175 -4.59 -34.10 31.55
CA TRP A 175 -3.43 -33.25 31.29
C TRP A 175 -3.14 -33.16 29.79
N ARG A 176 -3.43 -32.01 29.17
CA ARG A 176 -2.70 -31.54 28.00
C ARG A 176 -2.07 -30.21 28.37
N ARG A 177 -0.74 -30.17 28.36
CA ARG A 177 0.02 -28.94 28.58
C ARG A 177 -0.47 -27.87 27.60
N PRO A 178 -0.64 -26.60 28.03
CA PRO A 178 -0.75 -25.50 27.10
C PRO A 178 0.46 -25.56 26.16
N ARG A 179 0.22 -25.54 24.84
CA ARG A 179 1.31 -25.41 23.86
C ARG A 179 2.01 -24.09 24.14
N THR A 180 3.14 -24.14 24.83
CA THR A 180 4.07 -23.03 24.87
C THR A 180 4.58 -22.82 23.46
N ALA A 181 4.27 -21.69 22.86
CA ALA A 181 4.82 -21.25 21.59
C ALA A 181 6.33 -20.96 21.76
N ARG A 182 7.14 -22.01 21.78
CA ARG A 182 8.59 -21.98 21.62
C ARG A 182 9.08 -23.43 21.51
N GLU A 183 9.14 -23.92 20.28
CA GLU A 183 10.08 -24.95 19.86
C GLU A 183 10.05 -24.99 18.33
N GLY A 184 11.15 -24.50 17.75
CA GLY A 184 11.33 -24.22 16.34
C GLY A 184 12.65 -23.50 16.11
N ARG A 185 13.70 -23.95 16.80
CA ARG A 185 15.10 -23.80 16.38
C ARG A 185 15.66 -25.21 16.27
N GLU A 186 16.45 -25.40 15.21
CA GLU A 186 17.34 -26.54 14.92
C GLU A 186 16.64 -27.82 14.43
N ALA A 187 16.64 -28.04 13.11
CA ALA A 187 17.74 -28.69 12.37
C ALA A 187 17.57 -28.42 10.85
#